data_AF-A0A968FQ56-F1
#
_entry.id   AF-A0A968FQ56-F1
#
_cell.length_a   1.000
_cell.length_b   1.000
_cell.length_c   1.000
_cell.angle_alpha   90.00
_cell.angle_beta   90.00
_cell.angle_gamma   90.00
#
_symmetry.space_group_name_H-M   'P 1'
#
loop_
_entity.id
_entity.type
_entity.pdbx_description
1 polymer ?
#
loop_
_entity_poly.entity_id
_entity_poly.type
_entity_poly.pdbx_seq_one_letter_code
_entity_poly.pdbx_strand_id
1 'polypeptide(L)' 'RTIAKTFPDVFEWRTEPYEFVTNRPAIDLLYGHPEFRETLLPRYRDWIEIKDSWRMDQENFEAVRNNFLLY' A
#
# COMPACT_ATOMS: atom_id res chain seq x y z
N ARG A 1 -5.13 10.69 1.42
CA ARG A 1 -5.91 11.25 0.28
C ARG A 1 -6.17 12.75 0.43
N THR A 2 -6.87 13.20 1.49
CA THR A 2 -7.21 14.63 1.66
C THR A 2 -6.00 15.56 1.62
N ILE A 3 -4.95 15.28 2.39
CA ILE A 3 -3.72 16.10 2.39
C ILE A 3 -3.09 16.15 1.00
N ALA A 4 -2.86 14.99 0.37
CA ALA A 4 -2.30 14.91 -0.98
C ALA A 4 -3.14 15.64 -2.05
N LYS A 5 -4.47 15.68 -1.88
CA LYS A 5 -5.38 16.41 -2.78
C LYS A 5 -5.39 17.91 -2.51
N THR A 6 -5.33 18.32 -1.25
CA THR A 6 -5.40 19.73 -0.86
C THR A 6 -4.06 20.45 -1.06
N PHE A 7 -2.95 19.73 -0.95
CA PHE A 7 -1.59 20.28 -1.04
C PHE A 7 -0.72 19.45 -2.00
N PRO A 8 -1.08 19.37 -3.30
CA PRO A 8 -0.38 18.50 -4.25
C PRO A 8 1.09 18.90 -4.45
N ASP A 9 1.41 20.21 -4.36
CA ASP A 9 2.76 20.72 -4.59
C ASP A 9 3.71 20.55 -3.39
N VAL A 10 3.15 20.23 -2.22
CA VAL A 10 3.91 20.12 -0.94
C VAL A 10 3.87 18.69 -0.40
N PHE A 11 2.93 17.88 -0.87
CA PHE A 11 2.82 16.49 -0.45
C PHE A 11 3.99 15.68 -1.03
N GLU A 12 4.85 15.19 -0.12
CA GLU A 12 5.97 14.34 -0.48
C GLU A 12 6.01 13.09 0.42
N TRP A 13 6.58 12.01 -0.12
CA TRP A 13 6.83 10.80 0.64
C TRP A 13 8.13 10.92 1.42
N ARG A 14 8.16 10.35 2.64
CA ARG A 14 9.40 10.24 3.42
C ARG A 14 10.47 9.49 2.61
N THR A 15 11.63 10.12 2.44
CA THR A 15 12.79 9.59 1.70
C THR A 15 13.86 8.98 2.61
N GLU A 16 13.84 9.32 3.90
CA GLU A 16 14.75 8.75 4.88
C GLU A 16 14.65 7.21 4.91
N PRO A 17 15.78 6.49 5.07
CA PRO A 17 15.79 5.04 5.21
C PRO A 17 14.80 4.54 6.26
N TYR A 18 14.25 3.36 6.01
CA TYR A 18 13.43 2.64 6.98
C TYR A 18 14.19 1.38 7.38
N GLU A 19 14.53 1.27 8.67
CA GLU A 19 15.44 0.26 9.20
C GLU A 19 16.77 0.24 8.40
N PHE A 20 17.11 -0.87 7.77
CA PHE A 20 18.33 -1.07 6.98
C PHE A 20 18.10 -0.92 5.46
N VAL A 21 16.87 -0.59 5.05
CA VAL A 21 16.50 -0.49 3.63
C VAL A 21 16.66 0.96 3.16
N THR A 22 17.59 1.14 2.22
CA THR A 22 17.97 2.46 1.68
C THR A 22 17.64 2.62 0.19
N ASN A 23 17.24 1.53 -0.49
CA ASN A 23 17.07 1.49 -1.94
C ASN A 23 15.61 1.66 -2.42
N ARG A 24 14.67 1.88 -1.50
CA ARG A 24 13.26 2.14 -1.83
C ARG A 24 12.60 2.98 -0.72
N PRO A 25 11.56 3.77 -1.04
CA PRO A 25 10.78 4.49 -0.05
C PRO A 25 10.17 3.58 1.03
N ALA A 26 10.07 4.08 2.26
CA ALA A 26 9.51 3.35 3.39
C ALA A 26 8.08 2.84 3.12
N ILE A 27 7.27 3.62 2.42
CA ILE A 27 5.89 3.26 2.10
C ILE A 27 5.81 2.02 1.20
N ASP A 28 6.73 1.86 0.24
CA ASP A 28 6.74 0.71 -0.67
C ASP A 28 7.12 -0.58 0.08
N LEU A 29 7.93 -0.46 1.13
CA LEU A 29 8.29 -1.58 2.01
C LEU A 29 7.11 -1.98 2.90
N LEU A 30 6.48 -1.01 3.57
CA LEU A 30 5.36 -1.25 4.48
C LEU A 30 4.12 -1.76 3.76
N TYR A 31 3.89 -1.26 2.55
CA TYR A 31 2.80 -1.72 1.70
C TYR A 31 3.11 -3.06 1.02
N GLY A 32 4.40 -3.39 0.86
CA GLY A 32 4.86 -4.57 0.14
C GLY A 32 4.92 -4.41 -1.39
N HIS A 33 4.54 -3.24 -1.93
CA HIS A 33 4.54 -2.96 -3.36
C HIS A 33 4.55 -1.43 -3.64
N PRO A 34 5.16 -0.93 -4.73
CA PRO A 34 5.15 0.51 -5.04
C PRO A 34 3.80 1.04 -5.56
N GLU A 35 2.87 0.16 -5.92
CA GLU A 35 1.58 0.54 -6.53
C GLU A 35 0.76 1.53 -5.69
N PHE A 36 0.84 1.46 -4.36
CA PHE A 36 0.13 2.41 -3.51
C PHE A 36 0.59 3.84 -3.74
N ARG A 37 1.92 4.04 -3.73
CA ARG A 37 2.57 5.33 -3.94
C ARG A 37 2.41 5.81 -5.38
N GLU A 38 2.59 4.91 -6.35
CA GLU A 38 2.69 5.27 -7.78
C GLU A 38 1.34 5.36 -8.48
N THR A 39 0.33 4.60 -8.03
CA THR A 39 -0.93 4.44 -8.77
C THR A 39 -2.15 4.74 -7.90
N LEU A 40 -2.26 4.15 -6.71
CA LEU A 40 -3.51 4.22 -5.94
C LEU A 40 -3.75 5.61 -5.33
N LEU A 41 -2.73 6.21 -4.72
CA LEU A 41 -2.85 7.55 -4.15
C LEU A 41 -2.95 8.66 -5.22
N PRO A 42 -2.10 8.69 -6.28
CA PRO A 42 -2.13 9.76 -7.28
C PRO A 42 -3.40 9.79 -8.13
N ARG A 43 -4.04 8.63 -8.35
CA ARG A 43 -5.32 8.55 -9.07
C ARG A 43 -6.52 8.98 -8.23
N TYR A 44 -6.30 9.46 -7.00
CA TYR A 44 -7.33 9.84 -6.04
C TYR A 44 -8.41 8.78 -5.87
N ARG A 45 -8.04 7.49 -5.99
CA ARG A 45 -8.96 6.36 -5.82
C ARG A 45 -9.67 6.50 -4.48
N ASP A 46 -10.94 6.14 -4.48
CA ASP A 46 -11.64 6.10 -3.21
C ASP A 46 -11.01 5.05 -2.30
N TRP A 47 -11.03 5.26 -0.99
CA TRP A 47 -10.45 4.29 -0.06
C TRP A 47 -11.16 2.94 -0.17
N ILE A 48 -12.44 2.95 -0.56
CA ILE A 48 -13.24 1.76 -0.85
C ILE A 48 -12.62 0.98 -2.01
N GLU A 49 -12.26 1.63 -3.12
CA GLU A 49 -11.65 0.98 -4.28
C GLU A 49 -10.27 0.37 -3.94
N ILE A 50 -9.48 1.05 -3.10
CA ILE A 50 -8.20 0.53 -2.62
C ILE A 50 -8.42 -0.71 -1.76
N LYS A 51 -9.36 -0.67 -0.82
CA LYS A 51 -9.70 -1.84 0.00
C LYS A 51 -10.20 -2.99 -0.87
N ASP A 52 -11.08 -2.70 -1.82
CA ASP A 52 -11.69 -3.72 -2.68
C ASP A 52 -10.65 -4.35 -3.63
N SER A 53 -9.58 -3.63 -4.00
CA SER A 53 -8.48 -4.23 -4.75
C SER A 53 -7.76 -5.38 -4.03
N TRP A 54 -7.81 -5.42 -2.69
CA TRP A 54 -7.16 -6.50 -1.92
C TRP A 54 -8.02 -7.74 -1.79
N ARG A 55 -9.30 -7.65 -2.14
CA ARG A 55 -10.27 -8.71 -1.87
C ARG A 55 -9.89 -10.04 -2.52
N MET A 56 -9.44 -10.01 -3.77
CA MET A 56 -9.02 -11.20 -4.50
C MET A 56 -7.81 -11.87 -3.82
N ASP A 57 -6.80 -11.09 -3.46
CA ASP A 57 -5.60 -11.60 -2.79
C ASP A 57 -5.91 -12.13 -1.39
N GLN A 58 -6.83 -11.47 -0.66
CA GLN A 58 -7.34 -11.95 0.62
C GLN A 58 -8.03 -13.30 0.46
N GLU A 59 -9.01 -13.42 -0.45
CA GLU A 59 -9.73 -14.67 -0.69
C GLU A 59 -8.79 -15.81 -1.11
N ASN A 60 -7.80 -15.53 -1.97
CA ASN A 60 -6.76 -16.47 -2.37
C ASN A 60 -5.89 -16.90 -1.19
N PHE A 61 -5.43 -15.94 -0.38
CA PHE A 61 -4.60 -16.23 0.78
C PHE A 61 -5.36 -17.02 1.84
N GLU A 62 -6.65 -16.73 2.05
CA GLU A 62 -7.51 -17.48 2.96
C GLU A 62 -7.67 -18.93 2.53
N ALA A 63 -7.85 -19.18 1.23
CA ALA A 63 -7.89 -20.54 0.69
C ALA A 63 -6.57 -21.29 0.92
N VAL A 64 -5.42 -20.63 0.73
CA VAL A 64 -4.10 -21.23 0.94
C VAL A 64 -3.82 -21.49 2.42
N ARG A 65 -4.08 -20.50 3.29
CA ARG A 65 -3.73 -20.59 4.73
C ARG A 65 -4.50 -21.70 5.45
N ASN A 66 -5.72 -22.02 5.00
CA ASN A 66 -6.56 -23.06 5.59
C ASN A 66 -5.88 -24.44 5.62
N ASN A 67 -4.95 -24.72 4.70
CA ASN A 67 -4.19 -25.97 4.69
C ASN A 67 -3.16 -26.07 5.82
N PHE A 68 -2.89 -24.98 6.54
CA PHE A 68 -1.81 -24.86 7.52
C PHE A 68 -2.29 -24.35 8.88
N LEU A 69 -3.61 -24.25 9.10
CA LEU A 69 -4.16 -23.81 10.38
C LEU A 69 -3.96 -24.90 11.44
N LEU A 70 -3.42 -24.50 12.59
CA LEU A 70 -3.28 -25.35 13.78
C LEU A 70 -4.41 -25.09 14.80
N TYR A 71 -5.12 -23.97 14.66
CA TYR A 71 -6.19 -23.49 15.53
C TYR A 71 -7.25 -22.77 14.71
#